data_AF-V7CTD7-F1
#
_entry.id   AF-V7CTD7-F1
#
_cell.length_a   1.000
_cell.length_b   1.000
_cell.length_c   1.000
_cell.angle_alpha   90.00
_cell.angle_beta   90.00
_cell.angle_gamma   90.00
#
_symmetry.space_group_name_H-M   'P 1'
#
loop_
_entity.id
_entity.type
_entity.pdbx_description
1 polymer ?
#
loop_
_entity_poly.entity_id
_entity_poly.type
_entity_poly.pdbx_seq_one_letter_code
_entity_poly.pdbx_strand_id
1 'polypeptide(L)'
;GVPFRTSHDIAGKSVALCTSKNCQLLDLSLDELRSINPVFEEDVYDFLGVENAIQKFVSYGSTGSACVASQIDYWMKKLEMK
;
A
#
# COMPACT_ATOMS: atom_id res chain seq x y z
N GLY A 1 6.33 -12.61 -10.38
CA GLY A 1 5.93 -12.25 -9.01
C GLY A 1 6.74 -13.05 -8.00
N VAL A 2 6.91 -12.52 -6.80
CA VAL A 2 7.63 -13.18 -5.70
C VAL A 2 6.65 -14.07 -4.91
N PRO A 3 7.02 -15.30 -4.51
CA PRO A 3 6.17 -16.13 -3.66
C PRO A 3 5.81 -15.43 -2.35
N PHE A 4 4.57 -15.62 -1.87
CA PHE A 4 4.05 -14.89 -0.69
C PHE A 4 4.96 -14.97 0.54
N ARG A 5 5.48 -16.17 0.84
CA ARG A 5 6.39 -16.37 1.98
C ARG A 5 7.65 -15.52 1.84
N THR A 6 8.20 -15.44 0.63
CA THR A 6 9.41 -14.66 0.34
C THR A 6 9.12 -13.17 0.37
N SER A 7 8.00 -12.71 -0.21
CA SER A 7 7.63 -11.29 -0.16
C SER A 7 7.35 -10.82 1.27
N HIS A 8 6.72 -11.67 2.09
CA HIS A 8 6.46 -11.37 3.50
C HIS A 8 7.76 -11.27 4.32
N ASP A 9 8.74 -12.15 4.07
CA ASP A 9 10.07 -12.08 4.69
C ASP A 9 10.81 -10.78 4.32
N ILE A 10 10.77 -10.39 3.03
CA ILE A 10 11.36 -9.12 2.55
C ILE A 10 10.70 -7.92 3.24
N ALA A 11 9.37 -7.90 3.35
CA ALA A 11 8.65 -6.85 4.05
C ALA A 11 9.03 -6.78 5.54
N GLY A 12 9.15 -7.94 6.21
CA GLY A 12 9.60 -8.01 7.61
C GLY A 12 10.99 -7.43 7.83
N LYS A 13 11.95 -7.74 6.94
CA LYS A 13 13.30 -7.15 6.97
C LYS A 13 13.28 -5.65 6.75
N SER A 14 12.41 -5.15 5.88
CA SER A 14 12.23 -3.72 5.62
C SER A 14 11.74 -3.00 6.88
N VAL A 15 10.74 -3.55 7.57
CA VAL A 15 10.25 -3.01 8.85
C VAL A 15 11.32 -3.06 9.95
N ALA A 16 12.13 -4.13 10.01
CA ALA A 16 13.23 -4.24 10.96
C ALA A 16 14.29 -3.14 10.73
N LEU A 17 14.64 -2.85 9.47
CA LEU A 17 15.55 -1.76 9.12
C LEU A 17 14.98 -0.40 9.54
N CYS A 18 13.72 -0.11 9.18
CA CYS A 18 13.02 1.11 9.62
C CYS A 18 13.05 1.29 11.13
N THR A 19 12.78 0.22 11.88
CA THR A 19 12.81 0.23 13.35
C THR A 19 14.20 0.58 13.88
N SER A 20 15.26 0.00 13.30
CA SER A 20 16.64 0.28 13.71
C SER A 20 17.08 1.72 13.43
N LYS A 21 16.54 2.34 12.37
CA LYS A 21 16.84 3.72 11.95
C LYS A 21 15.87 4.74 12.54
N ASN A 22 14.83 4.30 13.24
CA ASN A 22 13.74 5.13 13.72
C ASN A 22 13.12 6.00 12.60
N CYS A 23 12.82 5.38 11.45
CA CYS A 23 12.23 6.04 10.28
C CYS A 23 11.03 5.25 9.75
N GLN A 24 10.28 5.84 8.82
CA GLN A 24 9.18 5.18 8.12
C GLN A 24 9.69 4.41 6.89
N LEU A 25 8.85 3.52 6.35
CA LEU A 25 9.14 2.79 5.10
C LEU A 25 9.40 3.74 3.92
N LEU A 26 8.66 4.85 3.85
CA LEU A 26 8.80 5.89 2.82
C LEU A 26 10.13 6.65 2.92
N ASP A 27 10.79 6.62 4.07
CA ASP A 27 12.06 7.33 4.29
C ASP A 27 13.29 6.51 3.86
N LEU A 28 13.10 5.21 3.55
CA LEU A 28 14.19 4.37 3.06
C LEU A 28 14.55 4.74 1.62
N SER A 29 15.84 4.85 1.33
CA SER A 29 16.30 5.06 -0.05
C SER A 29 16.15 3.77 -0.88
N LEU A 30 16.16 3.92 -2.21
CA LEU A 30 16.07 2.77 -3.10
C LEU A 30 17.26 1.82 -2.93
N ASP A 31 18.46 2.35 -2.65
CA ASP A 31 19.64 1.54 -2.35
C ASP A 31 19.46 0.72 -1.07
N GLU A 32 18.82 1.29 -0.05
CA GLU A 32 18.53 0.58 1.20
C GLU A 32 17.52 -0.53 0.99
N LEU A 33 16.46 -0.27 0.22
CA LEU A 33 15.49 -1.29 -0.16
C LEU A 33 16.17 -2.39 -1.00
N ARG A 34 16.97 -2.02 -1.99
CA ARG A 34 17.73 -2.97 -2.84
C ARG A 34 18.74 -3.79 -2.05
N SER A 35 19.31 -3.24 -0.97
CA SER A 35 20.18 -3.98 -0.06
C SER A 35 19.46 -5.15 0.63
N ILE A 36 18.13 -5.04 0.82
CA ILE A 36 17.28 -6.10 1.35
C ILE A 36 16.93 -7.09 0.25
N ASN A 37 16.49 -6.59 -0.91
CA ASN A 37 16.21 -7.41 -2.07
C ASN A 37 16.28 -6.61 -3.38
N PRO A 38 16.97 -7.10 -4.42
CA PRO A 38 17.09 -6.40 -5.71
C PRO A 38 15.77 -6.30 -6.49
N VAL A 39 14.67 -6.92 -6.02
CA VAL A 39 13.34 -6.79 -6.64
C VAL A 39 12.73 -5.39 -6.50
N PHE A 40 13.25 -4.55 -5.59
CA PHE A 40 12.76 -3.19 -5.41
C PHE A 40 13.27 -2.28 -6.53
N GLU A 41 12.32 -1.62 -7.17
CA GLU A 41 12.53 -0.60 -8.20
C GLU A 41 11.90 0.73 -7.74
N GLU A 42 12.08 1.80 -8.51
CA GLU A 42 11.55 3.13 -8.17
C GLU A 42 10.01 3.15 -7.98
N ASP A 43 9.30 2.23 -8.62
CA ASP A 43 7.85 2.09 -8.50
C ASP A 43 7.38 1.72 -7.09
N VAL A 44 8.27 1.26 -6.20
CA VAL A 44 7.94 0.93 -4.80
C VAL A 44 7.29 2.10 -4.08
N TYR A 45 7.71 3.34 -4.38
CA TYR A 45 7.19 4.54 -3.74
C TYR A 45 5.75 4.86 -4.14
N ASP A 46 5.25 4.31 -5.26
CA ASP A 46 3.84 4.40 -5.67
C ASP A 46 2.92 3.49 -4.84
N PHE A 47 3.49 2.60 -4.01
CA PHE A 47 2.75 1.70 -3.13
C PHE A 47 2.90 2.06 -1.65
N LEU A 48 4.01 2.70 -1.27
CA LEU A 48 4.25 3.11 0.10
C LEU A 48 3.48 4.38 0.44
N GLY A 49 2.99 4.47 1.68
CA GLY A 49 2.22 5.60 2.18
C GLY A 49 0.74 5.29 2.35
N VAL A 50 0.10 6.01 3.27
CA VAL A 50 -1.30 5.77 3.65
C VAL A 50 -2.23 5.98 2.45
N GLU A 51 -2.06 7.07 1.71
CA GLU A 51 -2.91 7.39 0.57
C GLU A 51 -2.75 6.39 -0.58
N ASN A 52 -1.51 6.08 -0.95
CA ASN A 52 -1.19 5.08 -1.96
C ASN A 52 -1.75 3.70 -1.59
N ALA A 53 -1.60 3.28 -0.32
CA ALA A 53 -2.16 2.03 0.16
C ALA A 53 -3.70 2.00 0.04
N ILE A 54 -4.38 3.07 0.42
CA ILE A 54 -5.84 3.19 0.31
C ILE A 54 -6.30 3.12 -1.15
N GLN A 55 -5.59 3.78 -2.07
CA GLN A 55 -5.95 3.80 -3.49
C GLN A 55 -5.87 2.42 -4.16
N LYS A 56 -5.09 1.47 -3.65
CA LYS A 56 -5.01 0.10 -4.20
C LYS A 56 -6.22 -0.76 -3.87
N PHE A 57 -7.08 -0.34 -2.93
CA PHE A 57 -8.34 -1.03 -2.63
C PHE A 57 -9.40 -0.69 -3.70
N VAL A 58 -9.38 -1.44 -4.81
CA VAL A 58 -10.27 -1.22 -5.97
C VAL A 58 -11.37 -2.27 -6.12
N SER A 59 -11.32 -3.33 -5.32
CA SER A 59 -12.32 -4.40 -5.36
C SER A 59 -13.67 -3.91 -4.82
N TYR A 60 -14.76 -4.50 -5.32
CA TYR A 60 -16.11 -4.18 -4.85
C TYR A 60 -16.22 -4.30 -3.32
N GLY A 61 -16.75 -3.25 -2.70
CA GLY A 61 -16.95 -3.19 -1.24
C GLY A 61 -15.68 -2.91 -0.42
N SER A 62 -14.54 -2.65 -1.06
CA SER A 62 -13.30 -2.28 -0.37
C SER A 62 -13.28 -0.81 0.08
N THR A 63 -12.26 -0.45 0.86
CA THR A 63 -12.13 0.86 1.51
C THR A 63 -11.46 1.92 0.65
N GLY A 64 -11.17 1.66 -0.63
CA GLY A 64 -10.57 2.66 -1.49
C GLY A 64 -11.55 3.78 -1.82
N SER A 65 -11.05 5.00 -1.96
CA SER A 65 -11.87 6.21 -2.12
C SER A 65 -12.91 6.10 -3.24
N ALA A 66 -12.54 5.51 -4.38
CA ALA A 66 -13.47 5.29 -5.50
C ALA A 66 -14.59 4.29 -5.15
N CYS A 67 -14.26 3.22 -4.42
CA CYS A 67 -15.24 2.24 -3.96
C CYS A 67 -16.19 2.87 -2.93
N VAL A 68 -15.66 3.65 -1.99
CA VAL A 68 -16.47 4.37 -1.00
C VAL A 68 -17.41 5.37 -1.67
N ALA A 69 -16.92 6.17 -2.62
CA ALA A 69 -17.75 7.09 -3.40
C ALA A 69 -18.88 6.35 -4.14
N SER A 70 -18.56 5.22 -4.78
CA SER A 70 -19.56 4.39 -5.48
C SER A 70 -20.62 3.83 -4.52
N GLN A 71 -20.22 3.48 -3.29
CA GLN A 71 -21.16 3.00 -2.27
C GLN A 71 -22.06 4.12 -1.74
N ILE A 72 -21.52 5.33 -1.56
CA ILE A 72 -22.32 6.51 -1.19
C ILE A 72 -23.36 6.78 -2.28
N ASP A 73 -22.96 6.82 -3.55
CA ASP A 73 -23.86 7.00 -4.69
C ASP A 73 -24.96 5.94 -4.76
N TYR A 74 -24.62 4.67 -4.51
CA TYR A 74 -25.58 3.58 -4.45
C TYR A 74 -26.65 3.83 -3.39
N TRP A 75 -26.24 4.20 -2.17
CA TRP A 75 -27.18 4.43 -1.07
C TRP A 75 -27.98 5.71 -1.22
N MET A 76 -27.39 6.79 -1.75
CA MET A 76 -28.13 8.02 -2.07
C MET A 76 -29.28 7.73 -3.03
N LYS A 77 -29.02 6.96 -4.10
CA LYS A 77 -30.05 6.54 -5.05
C LYS A 77 -31.11 5.64 -4.40
N LYS A 78 -30.69 4.70 -3.55
CA LYS A 78 -31.59 3.72 -2.92
C LYS A 78 -32.47 4.33 -1.82
N LEU A 79 -31.99 5.36 -1.15
CA LEU A 79 -32.70 6.07 -0.07
C LEU A 79 -33.41 7.34 -0.57
N GLU A 80 -33.39 7.60 -1.87
CA GLU A 80 -33.98 8.80 -2.49
C GLU A 80 -33.41 10.13 -1.92
N MET A 81 -32.16 10.09 -1.47
CA MET A 81 -31.46 11.26 -0.95
C MET A 81 -30.83 12.01 -2.13
N LYS A 82 -31.16 13.31 -2.26
CA LYS A 82 -30.59 14.22 -3.26
C LYS A 82 -29.25 14.78 -2.81
#